data_AF-A0AAW7SBY5-F1
#
_entry.id   AF-A0AAW7SBY5-F1
#
_cell.length_a   1.000
_cell.length_b   1.000
_cell.length_c   1.000
_cell.angle_alpha   90.00
_cell.angle_beta   90.00
_cell.angle_gamma   90.00
#
_symmetry.space_group_name_H-M   'P 1'
#
loop_
_entity.id
_entity.type
_entity.pdbx_description
1 polymer ?
#
loop_
_entity_poly.entity_id
_entity_poly.type
_entity_poly.pdbx_seq_one_letter_code
_entity_poly.pdbx_strand_id
1 'polypeptide(L)'
;MRPLLRPRVVRLRVAALAVVALLAACTITPPSSLRSVLTIPSVIRSGTLDQYRVEVAHRVAERNPSGMLHGTPQAMLRSLVVVAFTVDGSGRVINASVYRSNGDSEAEALALASLRRSAPLPAPPSRLLDGNGRLELMEGWLFNDDGHFQLQSTASAQAQSID
;
A
#
# COMPACT_ATOMS: atom_id res chain seq x y z
N MET A 1 -65.35 -39.81 51.11
CA MET A 1 -65.79 -40.35 49.81
C MET A 1 -65.19 -39.48 48.70
N ARG A 2 -64.56 -40.11 47.68
CA ARG A 2 -63.98 -39.51 46.45
C ARG A 2 -65.04 -38.69 45.65
N PRO A 3 -64.74 -37.85 44.61
CA PRO A 3 -63.53 -37.76 43.75
C PRO A 3 -62.99 -36.33 43.48
N LEU A 4 -61.72 -36.12 43.07
CA LEU A 4 -61.15 -36.05 41.69
C LEU A 4 -61.79 -34.93 40.82
N LEU A 5 -61.12 -34.13 39.99
CA LEU A 5 -59.83 -34.22 39.30
C LEU A 5 -59.57 -32.87 38.56
N ARG A 6 -58.31 -32.42 38.51
CA ARG A 6 -57.63 -31.82 37.31
C ARG A 6 -58.16 -30.46 36.78
N PRO A 7 -57.61 -29.86 35.70
CA PRO A 7 -56.29 -29.99 35.04
C PRO A 7 -55.80 -28.62 34.46
N ARG A 8 -54.65 -28.04 34.84
CA ARG A 8 -54.10 -26.97 33.96
C ARG A 8 -52.62 -26.68 34.11
N VAL A 9 -52.06 -26.86 35.30
CA VAL A 9 -50.75 -26.28 35.63
C VAL A 9 -49.56 -27.11 35.09
N VAL A 10 -49.75 -28.40 34.80
CA VAL A 10 -48.63 -29.28 34.40
C VAL A 10 -48.22 -29.15 32.93
N ARG A 11 -49.11 -28.67 32.04
CA ARG A 11 -48.78 -28.54 30.61
C ARG A 11 -47.91 -27.32 30.27
N LEU A 12 -47.86 -26.31 31.14
CA LEU A 12 -47.13 -25.07 30.84
C LEU A 12 -45.62 -25.16 31.07
N ARG A 13 -45.15 -26.06 31.95
CA ARG A 13 -43.72 -26.12 32.33
C ARG A 13 -42.85 -26.95 31.38
N VAL A 14 -43.42 -27.83 30.56
CA VAL A 14 -42.64 -28.63 29.59
C VAL A 14 -42.40 -27.86 28.28
N ALA A 15 -43.26 -26.89 27.94
CA ALA A 15 -43.11 -26.10 26.71
C ALA A 15 -42.00 -25.03 26.79
N ALA A 16 -41.58 -24.62 28.00
CA ALA A 16 -40.62 -23.52 28.16
C ALA A 16 -39.14 -23.92 28.06
N LEU A 17 -38.80 -25.22 28.10
CA LEU A 17 -37.41 -25.69 28.06
C LEU A 17 -36.95 -26.17 26.67
N ALA A 18 -37.85 -26.28 25.69
CA ALA A 18 -37.50 -26.74 24.34
C ALA A 18 -37.18 -25.59 23.34
N VAL A 19 -37.41 -24.33 23.70
CA VAL A 19 -37.25 -23.20 22.76
C VAL A 19 -35.86 -22.54 22.82
N VAL A 20 -35.10 -22.71 23.91
CA VAL A 20 -33.76 -22.08 24.04
C VAL A 20 -32.67 -22.83 23.24
N ALA A 21 -32.89 -24.08 22.86
CA ALA A 21 -31.89 -24.87 22.13
C ALA A 21 -31.90 -24.65 20.59
N LEU A 22 -32.85 -23.87 20.05
CA LEU A 22 -33.04 -23.73 18.59
C LEU A 22 -32.48 -22.43 17.97
N LEU A 23 -31.81 -21.56 18.75
CA LEU A 23 -31.30 -20.26 18.25
C LEU A 23 -29.77 -20.17 18.09
N ALA A 24 -29.02 -21.26 18.28
CA ALA A 24 -27.55 -21.24 18.22
C ALA A 24 -26.94 -22.03 17.04
N ALA A 25 -27.72 -22.34 15.99
CA ALA A 25 -27.27 -23.18 14.88
C ALA A 25 -27.30 -22.47 13.50
N CYS A 26 -27.08 -21.16 13.48
CA CYS A 26 -26.80 -20.42 12.24
C CYS A 26 -25.32 -20.00 12.19
N THR A 27 -24.39 -20.90 12.51
CA THR A 27 -23.03 -20.80 11.98
C THR A 27 -23.08 -21.17 10.50
N ILE A 28 -23.46 -20.21 9.66
CA ILE A 28 -23.06 -20.21 8.26
C ILE A 28 -21.55 -20.01 8.30
N THR A 29 -20.81 -21.11 8.44
CA THR A 29 -19.39 -21.14 8.13
C THR A 29 -19.32 -21.06 6.61
N PRO A 30 -18.99 -19.91 6.00
CA PRO A 30 -18.78 -19.90 4.56
C PRO A 30 -17.72 -20.96 4.26
N PRO A 31 -17.92 -21.83 3.25
CA PRO A 31 -16.87 -22.74 2.86
C PRO A 31 -15.65 -21.89 2.59
N SER A 32 -14.55 -22.16 3.31
CA SER A 32 -13.23 -21.59 3.04
C SER A 32 -13.00 -21.77 1.56
N SER A 33 -13.26 -20.70 0.81
CA SER A 33 -13.07 -20.69 -0.61
C SER A 33 -11.56 -20.79 -0.74
N LEU A 34 -11.08 -22.00 -1.06
CA LEU A 34 -9.73 -22.21 -1.54
C LEU A 34 -9.61 -21.27 -2.73
N ARG A 35 -9.11 -20.06 -2.45
CA ARG A 35 -8.83 -19.04 -3.42
C ARG A 35 -7.70 -19.65 -4.23
N SER A 36 -8.07 -20.42 -5.26
CA SER A 36 -7.16 -20.83 -6.30
C SER A 36 -6.62 -19.50 -6.82
N VAL A 37 -5.39 -19.19 -6.44
CA VAL A 37 -4.70 -17.99 -6.89
C VAL A 37 -4.51 -18.21 -8.37
N LEU A 38 -5.48 -17.74 -9.16
CA LEU A 38 -5.33 -17.63 -10.59
C LEU A 38 -4.27 -16.56 -10.77
N THR A 39 -3.03 -17.00 -10.91
CA THR A 39 -1.89 -16.10 -11.04
C THR A 39 -1.94 -15.47 -12.43
N ILE A 40 -2.66 -14.35 -12.55
CA ILE A 40 -2.71 -13.57 -13.79
C ILE A 40 -1.32 -12.94 -13.97
N PRO A 41 -0.61 -13.16 -15.09
CA PRO A 41 0.76 -12.66 -15.30
C PRO A 41 0.91 -11.14 -15.08
N SER A 42 -0.11 -10.35 -15.40
CA SER A 42 -0.13 -8.90 -15.18
C SER A 42 -0.09 -8.53 -13.70
N VAL A 43 -0.81 -9.26 -12.84
CA VAL A 43 -0.85 -9.01 -11.38
C VAL A 43 0.51 -9.28 -10.76
N ILE A 44 1.18 -10.37 -11.15
CA ILE A 44 2.54 -10.62 -10.65
C ILE A 44 3.47 -9.50 -11.11
N ARG A 45 3.39 -9.09 -12.39
CA ARG A 45 4.24 -8.04 -12.95
C ARG A 45 4.07 -6.73 -12.18
N SER A 46 2.84 -6.31 -11.90
CA SER A 46 2.54 -5.13 -11.07
C SER A 46 3.15 -5.26 -9.67
N GLY A 47 2.94 -6.40 -8.99
CA GLY A 47 3.52 -6.62 -7.66
C GLY A 47 5.05 -6.55 -7.66
N THR A 48 5.73 -7.08 -8.69
CA THR A 48 7.19 -6.92 -8.81
C THR A 48 7.63 -5.50 -9.15
N LEU A 49 6.83 -4.74 -9.89
CA LEU A 49 7.13 -3.35 -10.18
C LEU A 49 7.04 -2.51 -8.90
N ASP A 50 6.00 -2.72 -8.09
CA ASP A 50 5.82 -2.02 -6.83
C ASP A 50 6.97 -2.33 -5.85
N GLN A 51 7.38 -3.60 -5.75
CA GLN A 51 8.55 -3.98 -4.96
C GLN A 51 9.82 -3.28 -5.44
N TYR A 52 10.04 -3.23 -6.76
CA TYR A 52 11.22 -2.56 -7.31
C TYR A 52 11.21 -1.04 -7.03
N ARG A 53 10.05 -0.38 -7.07
CA ARG A 53 9.93 1.04 -6.69
C ARG A 53 10.32 1.27 -5.23
N VAL A 54 9.90 0.39 -4.32
CA VAL A 54 10.30 0.44 -2.91
C VAL A 54 11.82 0.31 -2.75
N GLU A 55 12.46 -0.63 -3.45
CA GLU A 55 13.93 -0.78 -3.43
C GLU A 55 14.66 0.47 -3.96
N VAL A 56 14.13 1.08 -5.03
CA VAL A 56 14.65 2.35 -5.56
C VAL A 56 14.48 3.47 -4.53
N ALA A 57 13.31 3.60 -3.91
CA ALA A 57 13.04 4.61 -2.89
C ALA A 57 13.98 4.48 -1.68
N HIS A 58 14.26 3.25 -1.22
CA HIS A 58 15.26 3.00 -0.19
C HIS A 58 16.66 3.43 -0.62
N ARG A 59 17.09 3.08 -1.84
CA ARG A 59 18.38 3.54 -2.36
C ARG A 59 18.46 5.07 -2.47
N VAL A 60 17.35 5.74 -2.80
CA VAL A 60 17.30 7.20 -2.81
C VAL A 60 17.47 7.75 -1.40
N ALA A 61 16.74 7.21 -0.42
CA ALA A 61 16.83 7.62 0.97
C ALA A 61 18.25 7.41 1.55
N GLU A 62 18.85 6.23 1.37
CA GLU A 62 20.19 5.89 1.85
C GLU A 62 21.28 6.84 1.33
N ARG A 63 21.11 7.34 0.10
CA ARG A 63 22.09 8.21 -0.57
C ARG A 63 21.85 9.69 -0.33
N ASN A 64 20.74 10.08 0.27
CA ASN A 64 20.36 11.47 0.51
C ASN A 64 19.91 11.72 1.97
N PRO A 65 20.67 11.28 2.99
CA PRO A 65 20.21 11.29 4.39
C PRO A 65 19.90 12.70 4.91
N SER A 66 20.59 13.74 4.43
CA SER A 66 20.36 15.13 4.84
C SER A 66 19.10 15.75 4.26
N GLY A 67 18.55 15.19 3.17
CA GLY A 67 17.32 15.67 2.54
C GLY A 67 16.08 14.91 2.97
N MET A 68 16.24 13.82 3.72
CA MET A 68 15.14 12.96 4.14
C MET A 68 14.36 13.58 5.29
N LEU A 69 13.04 13.62 5.16
CA LEU A 69 12.15 13.92 6.28
C LEU A 69 12.03 12.69 7.18
N HIS A 70 12.40 12.85 8.45
CA HIS A 70 12.17 11.83 9.47
C HIS A 70 10.81 12.05 10.15
N GLY A 71 9.96 11.02 10.19
CA GLY A 71 8.64 11.08 10.83
C GLY A 71 7.48 11.16 9.86
N THR A 72 6.40 11.84 10.24
CA THR A 72 5.18 11.95 9.42
C THR A 72 5.23 13.19 8.54
N PRO A 73 4.91 13.09 7.23
CA PRO A 73 4.72 14.24 6.37
C PRO A 73 3.72 15.25 6.94
N GLN A 74 3.92 16.53 6.66
CA GLN A 74 2.96 17.57 7.04
C GLN A 74 1.62 17.36 6.31
N ALA A 75 0.53 17.89 6.88
CA ALA A 75 -0.82 17.69 6.32
C ALA A 75 -0.96 18.23 4.89
N MET A 76 -0.36 19.40 4.61
CA MET A 76 -0.38 20.02 3.29
C MET A 76 1.05 20.17 2.78
N LEU A 77 1.48 19.30 1.87
CA LEU A 77 2.84 19.36 1.29
C LEU A 77 3.10 20.69 0.59
N ARG A 78 4.34 21.16 0.67
CA ARG A 78 4.84 22.25 -0.16
C ARG A 78 4.82 21.87 -1.64
N SER A 79 5.30 20.67 -1.96
CA SER A 79 5.35 20.16 -3.33
C SER A 79 5.30 18.63 -3.36
N LEU A 80 4.64 18.10 -4.39
CA LEU A 80 4.79 16.71 -4.82
C LEU A 80 5.40 16.73 -6.22
N VAL A 81 6.68 16.33 -6.31
CA VAL A 81 7.38 16.21 -7.58
C VAL A 81 7.41 14.74 -7.99
N VAL A 82 6.75 14.41 -9.10
CA VAL A 82 6.82 13.09 -9.72
C VAL A 82 7.89 13.10 -10.79
N VAL A 83 8.91 12.27 -10.64
CA VAL A 83 9.99 12.12 -11.64
C VAL A 83 9.73 10.83 -12.41
N ALA A 84 9.69 10.94 -13.74
CA ALA A 84 9.75 9.80 -14.65
C ALA A 84 11.21 9.55 -15.01
N PHE A 85 11.65 8.29 -14.95
CA PHE A 85 13.01 7.92 -15.28
C PHE A 85 13.08 6.52 -15.88
N THR A 86 14.15 6.29 -16.64
CA THR A 86 14.43 5.00 -17.26
C THR A 86 15.72 4.44 -16.69
N VAL A 87 15.70 3.15 -16.37
CA VAL A 87 16.83 2.40 -15.81
C VAL A 87 17.17 1.25 -16.75
N ASP A 88 18.46 1.00 -16.98
CA ASP A 88 18.89 -0.19 -17.70
C ASP A 88 19.00 -1.43 -16.78
N GLY A 89 19.24 -2.61 -17.37
CA GLY A 89 19.41 -3.85 -16.61
C GLY A 89 20.56 -3.86 -15.58
N SER A 90 21.48 -2.88 -15.62
CA SER A 90 22.56 -2.73 -14.64
C SER A 90 22.21 -1.80 -13.46
N GLY A 91 21.02 -1.18 -13.49
CA GLY A 91 20.61 -0.18 -12.50
C GLY A 91 21.06 1.24 -12.81
N ARG A 92 21.61 1.51 -14.00
CA ARG A 92 22.02 2.85 -14.40
C ARG A 92 20.80 3.66 -14.86
N VAL A 93 20.64 4.86 -14.32
CA VAL A 93 19.64 5.83 -14.79
C VAL A 93 20.10 6.39 -16.13
N ILE A 94 19.35 6.11 -17.20
CA ILE A 94 19.68 6.56 -18.56
C ILE A 94 18.99 7.87 -18.92
N ASN A 95 17.82 8.13 -18.33
CA ASN A 95 17.06 9.36 -18.50
C ASN A 95 16.26 9.64 -17.22
N ALA A 96 16.04 10.91 -16.90
CA ALA A 96 15.19 11.36 -15.80
C ALA A 96 14.65 12.77 -16.09
N SER A 97 13.34 12.95 -15.90
CA SER A 97 12.64 14.22 -16.10
C SER A 97 11.47 14.37 -15.14
N VAL A 98 11.14 15.61 -14.77
CA VAL A 98 9.91 15.90 -14.01
C VAL A 98 8.71 15.57 -14.90
N TYR A 99 7.83 14.72 -14.40
CA TYR A 99 6.56 14.36 -15.02
C TYR A 99 5.41 15.23 -14.52
N ARG A 100 5.38 15.50 -13.21
CA ARG A 100 4.35 16.33 -12.56
C ARG A 100 4.96 17.10 -11.39
N SER A 101 4.58 18.36 -11.22
CA SER A 101 4.90 19.20 -10.07
C SER A 101 3.85 20.32 -9.95
N ASN A 102 4.01 21.18 -8.95
CA ASN A 102 3.30 22.46 -8.85
C ASN A 102 4.13 23.67 -9.34
N GLY A 103 5.22 23.43 -10.08
CA GLY A 103 6.12 24.48 -10.58
C GLY A 103 7.17 24.99 -9.59
N ASP A 104 7.34 24.30 -8.45
CA ASP A 104 8.40 24.61 -7.50
C ASP A 104 9.77 24.15 -8.03
N SER A 105 10.47 25.08 -8.67
CA SER A 105 11.75 24.81 -9.35
C SER A 105 12.86 24.28 -8.41
N GLU A 106 12.83 24.66 -7.13
CA GLU A 106 13.81 24.18 -6.16
C GLU A 106 13.53 22.71 -5.80
N ALA A 107 12.26 22.38 -5.51
CA ALA A 107 11.84 21.01 -5.24
C ALA A 107 12.11 20.09 -6.45
N GLU A 108 11.84 20.57 -7.66
CA GLU A 108 12.13 19.85 -8.91
C GLU A 108 13.62 19.56 -9.08
N ALA A 109 14.47 20.58 -8.86
CA ALA A 109 15.92 20.43 -8.94
C ALA A 109 16.45 19.45 -7.89
N LEU A 110 15.95 19.54 -6.65
CA LEU A 110 16.32 18.64 -5.56
C LEU A 110 15.90 17.19 -5.84
N ALA A 111 14.69 16.96 -6.36
CA ALA A 111 14.22 15.63 -6.72
C ALA A 111 15.14 14.98 -7.78
N LEU A 112 15.40 15.68 -8.89
CA LEU A 112 16.29 15.19 -9.95
C LEU A 112 17.73 14.98 -9.45
N ALA A 113 18.26 15.90 -8.65
CA ALA A 113 19.61 15.79 -8.09
C ALA A 113 19.73 14.61 -7.12
N SER A 114 18.73 14.38 -6.27
CA SER A 114 18.71 13.26 -5.33
C SER A 114 18.69 11.91 -6.05
N LEU A 115 17.87 11.75 -7.10
CA LEU A 115 17.83 10.56 -7.94
C LEU A 115 19.18 10.31 -8.62
N ARG A 116 19.77 11.35 -9.23
CA ARG A 116 21.07 11.24 -9.91
C ARG A 116 22.20 10.82 -8.96
N ARG A 117 22.20 11.35 -7.74
CA ARG A 117 23.17 11.00 -6.68
C ARG A 117 23.04 9.54 -6.24
N SER A 118 21.85 8.97 -6.37
CA SER A 118 21.56 7.61 -5.95
C SER A 118 22.00 6.53 -6.94
N ALA A 119 22.43 6.92 -8.14
CA ALA A 119 22.93 5.99 -9.14
C ALA A 119 24.25 5.31 -8.70
N PRO A 120 24.46 4.02 -9.04
CA PRO A 120 23.48 3.14 -9.66
C PRO A 120 22.37 2.73 -8.68
N LEU A 121 21.16 2.57 -9.22
CA LEU A 121 20.01 2.01 -8.51
C LEU A 121 20.15 0.48 -8.40
N PRO A 122 19.34 -0.20 -7.57
CA PRO A 122 19.24 -1.66 -7.61
C PRO A 122 18.94 -2.14 -9.04
N ALA A 123 19.55 -3.25 -9.45
CA ALA A 123 19.30 -3.81 -10.78
C ALA A 123 17.85 -4.29 -10.88
N PRO A 124 17.08 -3.87 -11.91
CA PRO A 124 15.69 -4.29 -12.05
C PRO A 124 15.58 -5.80 -12.34
N PRO A 125 14.56 -6.49 -11.81
CA PRO A 125 14.25 -7.86 -12.20
C PRO A 125 14.08 -7.98 -13.72
N SER A 126 14.73 -8.96 -14.35
CA SER A 126 14.74 -9.13 -15.82
C SER A 126 13.35 -9.20 -16.45
N ARG A 127 12.36 -9.76 -15.74
CA ARG A 127 10.94 -9.84 -16.14
C ARG A 127 10.23 -8.47 -16.29
N LEU A 128 10.78 -7.41 -15.69
CA LEU A 128 10.29 -6.04 -15.83
C LEU A 128 10.90 -5.32 -17.03
N LEU A 129 12.06 -5.77 -17.50
CA LEU A 129 12.74 -5.14 -18.63
C LEU A 129 11.93 -5.31 -19.93
N ASP A 130 11.95 -4.27 -20.74
CA ASP A 130 11.42 -4.27 -22.10
C ASP A 130 12.38 -4.99 -23.08
N GLY A 131 12.03 -4.99 -24.37
CA GLY A 131 12.86 -5.60 -25.42
C GLY A 131 14.25 -4.96 -25.60
N ASN A 132 14.47 -3.78 -25.03
CA ASN A 132 15.75 -3.06 -25.06
C ASN A 132 16.53 -3.21 -23.75
N GLY A 133 16.07 -4.05 -22.82
CA GLY A 133 16.71 -4.23 -21.51
C GLY A 133 16.53 -3.03 -20.58
N ARG A 134 15.44 -2.27 -20.74
CA ARG A 134 15.15 -1.04 -19.97
C ARG A 134 13.84 -1.14 -19.21
N LEU A 135 13.74 -0.38 -18.14
CA LEU A 135 12.52 -0.20 -17.36
C LEU A 135 12.25 1.29 -17.18
N GLU A 136 11.07 1.75 -17.62
CA GLU A 136 10.55 3.07 -17.32
C GLU A 136 9.63 3.00 -16.09
N LEU A 137 9.81 3.94 -15.16
CA LEU A 137 9.01 4.04 -13.95
C LEU A 137 8.93 5.48 -13.47
N MET A 138 8.04 5.70 -12.50
CA MET A 138 7.85 6.99 -11.85
C MET A 138 7.95 6.81 -10.34
N GLU A 139 8.51 7.82 -9.67
CA GLU A 139 8.56 7.93 -8.20
C GLU A 139 8.20 9.36 -7.79
N GLY A 140 7.60 9.51 -6.61
CA GLY A 140 7.16 10.80 -6.09
C GLY A 140 8.03 11.29 -4.93
N TRP A 141 8.45 12.55 -4.95
CA TRP A 141 9.09 13.24 -3.84
C TRP A 141 8.07 14.16 -3.17
N LEU A 142 7.74 13.86 -1.92
CA LEU A 142 6.78 14.59 -1.09
C LEU A 142 7.57 15.58 -0.23
N PHE A 143 7.64 16.85 -0.63
CA PHE A 143 8.41 17.90 0.05
C PHE A 143 7.57 18.65 1.09
N ASN A 144 8.19 18.88 2.24
CA ASN A 144 7.71 19.79 3.28
C ASN A 144 8.25 21.23 3.05
N ASP A 145 7.76 22.18 3.83
CA ASP A 145 8.16 23.60 3.73
C ASP A 145 9.64 23.84 4.07
N ASP A 146 10.22 22.98 4.91
CA ASP A 146 11.63 23.01 5.29
C ASP A 146 12.57 22.37 4.23
N GLY A 147 12.00 21.90 3.11
CA GLY A 147 12.75 21.33 1.99
C GLY A 147 13.14 19.86 2.16
N HIS A 148 12.83 19.24 3.30
CA HIS A 148 12.99 17.79 3.46
C HIS A 148 11.88 17.04 2.71
N PHE A 149 12.18 15.81 2.26
CA PHE A 149 11.26 15.01 1.47
C PHE A 149 11.13 13.56 1.94
N GLN A 150 10.02 12.93 1.55
CA GLN A 150 9.86 11.47 1.55
C GLN A 150 9.56 10.95 0.15
N LEU A 151 9.98 9.72 -0.13
CA LEU A 151 9.64 9.04 -1.37
C LEU A 151 8.27 8.40 -1.23
N GLN A 152 7.39 8.60 -2.20
CA GLN A 152 6.00 8.16 -2.19
C GLN A 152 5.87 6.65 -1.94
N SER A 153 6.74 5.83 -2.53
CA SER A 153 6.71 4.38 -2.37
C SER A 153 7.05 3.91 -0.94
N THR A 154 7.69 4.75 -0.12
CA THR A 154 8.08 4.42 1.27
C THR A 154 7.51 5.40 2.31
N ALA A 155 6.74 6.40 1.88
CA ALA A 155 6.24 7.42 2.75
C ALA A 155 5.19 6.84 3.71
N SER A 156 5.21 7.31 4.95
CA SER A 156 4.12 7.06 5.87
C SER A 156 2.84 7.72 5.34
N ALA A 157 1.67 7.14 5.68
CA ALA A 157 0.40 7.78 5.37
C ALA A 157 0.43 9.24 5.84
N GLN A 158 0.06 10.16 4.94
CA GLN A 158 -0.01 11.57 5.30
C GLN A 158 -1.05 11.76 6.40
N ALA A 159 -0.77 12.64 7.35
CA ALA A 159 -1.76 13.02 8.34
C ALA A 159 -2.99 13.58 7.62
N GLN A 160 -4.11 12.88 7.70
CA GLN A 160 -5.39 13.39 7.21
C GLN A 160 -5.78 14.54 8.14
N SER A 161 -5.94 15.74 7.60
CA SER A 161 -6.64 16.81 8.31
C SER A 161 -8.08 16.34 8.53
N ILE A 162 -8.39 15.96 9.77
CA ILE A 162 -9.78 15.77 10.21
C ILE A 162 -10.28 17.17 10.56
N ASP A 163 -11.28 17.64 9.81
CA ASP A 163 -12.10 18.82 10.15
C ASP A 163 -12.79 18.65 11.51
#